data_AF-A0A538BWS7-F1
#
_entry.id   AF-A0A538BWS7-F1
#
_cell.length_a   1.000
_cell.length_b   1.000
_cell.length_c   1.000
_cell.angle_alpha   90.00
_cell.angle_beta   90.00
_cell.angle_gamma   90.00
#
_symmetry.space_group_name_H-M   'P 1'
#
loop_
_entity.id
_entity.type
_entity.pdbx_description
1 polymer ?
#
loop_
_entity_poly.entity_id
_entity_poly.type
_entity_poly.pdbx_seq_one_letter_code
_entity_poly.pdbx_strand_id
1 'polypeptide(L)' 'MGTLDGKVAVITGAGRGIGRGEALLFAQEG' A
#
# COMPACT_ATOMS: atom_id res chain seq x y z
N MET A 1 -14.30 -0.94 7.08
CA MET A 1 -13.61 -0.56 5.83
C MET A 1 -12.43 0.29 6.25
N GLY A 2 -11.23 -0.08 5.85
CA GLY A 2 -10.03 0.69 6.18
C GLY A 2 -10.01 2.02 5.40
N THR A 3 -9.01 2.86 5.68
CA THR A 3 -8.96 4.23 5.17
C THR A 3 -8.87 4.31 3.64
N LEU A 4 -8.38 3.25 2.99
CA LEU A 4 -8.13 3.21 1.54
C LEU A 4 -9.13 2.38 0.75
N ASP A 5 -10.17 1.85 1.40
CA ASP A 5 -11.08 0.90 0.76
C ASP A 5 -11.69 1.42 -0.56
N GLY A 6 -11.68 0.54 -1.57
CA GLY A 6 -12.13 0.83 -2.92
C GLY A 6 -11.19 1.73 -3.74
N LYS A 7 -9.98 2.01 -3.27
CA LYS A 7 -8.96 2.77 -4.02
C LYS A 7 -7.98 1.82 -4.71
N VAL A 8 -7.41 2.30 -5.82
CA VAL A 8 -6.32 1.63 -6.53
C VAL A 8 -5.07 2.48 -6.40
N ALA A 9 -3.98 1.88 -5.91
CA ALA A 9 -2.69 2.53 -5.77
C ALA A 9 -1.62 1.84 -6.62
N VAL A 10 -0.80 2.63 -7.31
CA VAL A 10 0.41 2.17 -8.02
C VAL A 10 1.61 2.59 -7.21
N ILE A 11 2.41 1.62 -6.77
CA ILE A 11 3.59 1.86 -5.93
C ILE A 11 4.84 1.37 -6.69
N THR A 12 5.81 2.26 -6.87
CA THR A 12 7.11 1.90 -7.45
C THR A 12 8.13 1.62 -6.34
N GLY A 13 9.19 0.85 -6.63
CA GLY A 13 10.21 0.54 -5.61
C GLY A 13 9.74 -0.38 -4.47
N ALA A 14 8.64 -1.13 -4.64
CA ALA A 14 8.02 -1.95 -3.59
C ALA A 14 8.82 -3.20 -3.16
N GLY A 15 10.04 -3.41 -3.66
CA GLY A 15 10.85 -4.57 -3.35
C GLY A 15 11.44 -4.58 -1.93
N ARG A 16 11.69 -3.41 -1.32
CA ARG A 16 12.27 -3.26 0.03
C ARG A 16 12.09 -1.85 0.59
N GLY A 17 12.49 -1.64 1.85
CA GLY A 17 12.50 -0.33 2.49
C GLY A 17 11.11 0.30 2.55
N ILE A 18 11.06 1.61 2.32
CA ILE A 18 9.84 2.42 2.44
C ILE A 18 8.75 1.92 1.49
N GLY A 19 9.06 1.74 0.20
CA GLY A 19 8.05 1.31 -0.78
C GLY A 19 7.42 -0.05 -0.45
N ARG A 20 8.18 -0.98 0.15
CA ARG A 20 7.61 -2.25 0.65
C ARG A 20 6.70 -2.04 1.85
N GLY A 21 7.09 -1.18 2.79
CA GLY A 21 6.27 -0.83 3.96
C GLY A 21 4.96 -0.17 3.55
N GLU A 22 5.01 0.77 2.62
CA GLU A 22 3.83 1.44 2.06
C GLU A 22 2.91 0.44 1.37
N ALA A 23 3.43 -0.46 0.52
CA ALA A 23 2.61 -1.47 -0.15
C ALA A 23 1.86 -2.40 0.82
N LEU A 24 2.51 -2.79 1.92
CA LEU A 24 1.89 -3.62 2.95
C LEU A 24 0.84 -2.87 3.77
N LEU A 25 1.14 -1.62 4.17
CA LEU A 25 0.18 -0.79 4.89
C LEU A 25 -1.05 -0.48 4.02
N PHE A 26 -0.84 -0.16 2.74
CA PHE A 26 -1.93 0.16 1.83
C PHE A 26 -2.85 -1.04 1.64
N ALA A 27 -2.31 -2.24 1.48
CA ALA A 27 -3.09 -3.47 1.39
C ALA A 27 -3.86 -3.80 2.69
N GLN A 28 -3.34 -3.40 3.86
CA GLN A 28 -4.05 -3.54 5.15
C GLN A 28 -5.20 -2.55 5.30
N GLU A 29 -5.06 -1.33 4.77
CA GLU A 29 -6.05 -0.27 4.85
C GLU A 29 -7.16 -0.35 3.79
N GLY A 30 -7.12 -1.34 2.89
CA GLY A 30 -8.21 -1.67 1.96
C GLY A 30 -7.92 -1.34 0.52
#